data_AF-A0A843AEA3-F1
#
_entry.id   AF-A0A843AEA3-F1
#
_cell.length_a   1.000
_cell.length_b   1.000
_cell.length_c   1.000
_cell.angle_alpha   90.00
_cell.angle_beta   90.00
_cell.angle_gamma   90.00
#
_symmetry.space_group_name_H-M   'P 1'
#
loop_
_entity.id
_entity.type
_entity.pdbx_description
1 polymer ?
#
loop_
_entity_poly.entity_id
_entity_poly.type
_entity_poly.pdbx_seq_one_letter_code
_entity_poly.pdbx_strand_id
1 'polypeptide(L)'
;MKIKHKFKERYGNIDIFNPYIVIFFIIIFILVSLPMLYFSDELPRPSFQVYLYILLGIIFFIIGIKFPKILSKLSKKFDKKIKTLNKIKEKKLGYLPSFKISSYYKNNNKDNENKNNNGNKFKNFEFIILSIILIGLLLQIINFILLGGIPLFSGFLKAEAATKIWLFSYIFFIIGINILLANYNRKIYYLLLIIGLGLFALTGYRTTPIAILLSSFITLYYSRNLKIKYQILFGIIIIFLMTIIGFIAVQSIEWQHWRLNALELISYRAGFTINILDRTIPLAGSTQGELFYYTLTGFFKSVDPRVLVGQAVLGESHSITSTIFGPAILDFGWVGMSIQMFLIGFILKMLHIIQKHVKSTATAIYGIILGQTLIWIETGPTDIIVWFFYILGIITIIYYIYKIDYIYNLENYHNSYKCHENNLKK
;
A
#
# COMPACT_ATOMS: atom_id res chain seq x y z
N MET A 1 25.21 -17.68 -24.87
CA MET A 1 23.92 -17.08 -25.32
C MET A 1 22.70 -17.98 -25.06
N LYS A 2 22.78 -19.30 -25.28
CA LYS A 2 21.68 -20.27 -25.03
C LYS A 2 21.24 -20.41 -23.54
N ILE A 3 22.15 -20.23 -22.58
CA ILE A 3 21.83 -20.36 -21.13
C ILE A 3 20.92 -19.20 -20.64
N LYS A 4 21.13 -17.98 -21.13
CA LYS A 4 20.29 -16.80 -20.81
C LYS A 4 18.86 -16.95 -21.33
N HIS A 5 18.69 -17.63 -22.48
CA HIS A 5 17.38 -17.91 -23.05
C HIS A 5 16.64 -19.01 -22.26
N LYS A 6 17.36 -20.08 -21.89
CA LYS A 6 16.81 -21.19 -21.08
C LYS A 6 16.43 -20.78 -19.65
N PHE A 7 17.17 -19.85 -19.04
CA PHE A 7 16.80 -19.27 -17.72
C PHE A 7 15.55 -18.40 -17.79
N LYS A 8 15.36 -17.65 -18.88
CA LYS A 8 14.19 -16.78 -19.11
C LYS A 8 12.93 -17.59 -19.46
N GLU A 9 13.07 -18.77 -20.05
CA GLU A 9 11.97 -19.70 -20.33
C GLU A 9 11.50 -20.49 -19.11
N ARG A 10 12.40 -20.85 -18.18
CA ARG A 10 12.04 -21.65 -16.99
C ARG A 10 11.49 -20.81 -15.83
N TYR A 11 11.96 -19.57 -15.68
CA TYR A 11 11.41 -18.60 -14.74
C TYR A 11 10.62 -17.56 -15.54
N GLY A 12 9.39 -17.91 -15.93
CA GLY A 12 8.44 -16.90 -16.39
C GLY A 12 8.41 -15.75 -15.37
N ASN A 13 8.39 -14.50 -15.85
CA ASN A 13 8.44 -13.28 -15.03
C ASN A 13 7.72 -13.48 -13.68
N ILE A 14 8.49 -13.71 -12.62
CA ILE A 14 7.94 -13.92 -11.28
C ILE A 14 7.22 -12.64 -10.90
N ASP A 15 5.93 -12.75 -10.62
CA ASP A 15 5.13 -11.61 -10.24
C ASP A 15 5.34 -11.30 -8.76
N ILE A 16 6.35 -10.46 -8.49
CA ILE A 16 6.81 -10.15 -7.12
C ILE A 16 5.65 -9.66 -6.25
N PHE A 17 4.85 -8.72 -6.75
CA PHE A 17 3.77 -8.10 -6.00
C PHE A 17 2.44 -8.84 -6.11
N ASN A 18 2.46 -10.17 -6.26
CA ASN A 18 1.27 -10.99 -6.10
C ASN A 18 0.81 -10.93 -4.63
N PRO A 19 -0.50 -11.03 -4.30
CA PRO A 19 -0.97 -11.01 -2.90
C PRO A 19 -0.25 -11.97 -1.94
N TYR A 20 0.32 -13.08 -2.43
CA TYR A 20 1.16 -13.97 -1.62
C TYR A 20 2.40 -13.29 -1.02
N ILE A 21 2.82 -12.13 -1.51
CA ILE A 21 3.93 -11.35 -0.92
C ILE A 21 3.67 -10.98 0.54
N VAL A 22 2.40 -10.81 0.95
CA VAL A 22 2.06 -10.55 2.34
C VAL A 22 2.54 -11.68 3.25
N ILE A 23 2.39 -12.94 2.83
CA ILE A 23 2.87 -14.11 3.59
C ILE A 23 4.39 -14.09 3.71
N PHE A 24 5.08 -13.78 2.60
CA PHE A 24 6.53 -13.66 2.59
C PHE A 24 7.02 -12.59 3.57
N PHE A 25 6.37 -11.42 3.60
CA PHE A 25 6.70 -10.36 4.55
C PHE A 25 6.34 -10.71 6.00
N ILE A 26 5.27 -11.47 6.26
CA ILE A 26 4.97 -11.99 7.61
C ILE A 26 6.11 -12.89 8.09
N ILE A 27 6.61 -13.78 7.21
CA ILE A 27 7.74 -14.67 7.54
C ILE A 27 9.01 -13.85 7.78
N ILE A 28 9.32 -12.88 6.91
CA ILE A 28 10.46 -11.96 7.13
C ILE A 28 10.33 -11.23 8.45
N PHE A 29 9.14 -10.73 8.78
CA PHE A 29 8.90 -10.00 10.02
C PHE A 29 9.21 -10.86 11.25
N ILE A 30 8.80 -12.13 11.24
CA ILE A 30 9.19 -13.09 12.28
C ILE A 30 10.70 -13.28 12.31
N LEU A 31 11.35 -13.50 11.17
CA LEU A 31 12.80 -13.70 11.12
C LEU A 31 13.58 -12.49 11.65
N VAL A 32 13.15 -11.27 11.32
CA VAL A 32 13.74 -10.01 11.81
C VAL A 32 13.57 -9.86 13.32
N SER A 33 12.52 -10.44 13.91
CA SER A 33 12.31 -10.40 15.36
C SER A 33 13.20 -11.37 16.16
N LEU A 34 13.67 -12.46 15.55
CA LEU A 34 14.38 -13.54 16.26
C LEU A 34 15.63 -13.08 17.03
N PRO A 35 16.50 -12.20 16.49
CA PRO A 35 17.64 -11.67 17.23
C PRO A 35 17.26 -11.11 18.60
N MET A 36 16.19 -10.29 18.66
CA MET A 36 15.79 -9.64 19.91
C MET A 36 14.93 -10.56 20.81
N LEU A 37 14.24 -11.56 20.26
CA LEU A 37 13.40 -12.44 21.06
C LEU A 37 14.17 -13.59 21.72
N TYR A 38 15.28 -14.02 21.13
CA TYR A 38 16.00 -15.22 21.58
C TYR A 38 17.47 -15.00 21.93
N PHE A 39 18.09 -13.92 21.44
CA PHE A 39 19.52 -13.64 21.63
C PHE A 39 19.79 -12.37 22.43
N SER A 40 18.76 -11.71 22.95
CA SER A 40 18.88 -10.61 23.91
C SER A 40 17.93 -10.82 25.09
N ASP A 41 18.22 -10.13 26.20
CA ASP A 41 17.40 -10.15 27.42
C ASP A 41 16.41 -8.97 27.47
N GLU A 42 16.33 -8.17 26.41
CA GLU A 42 15.50 -6.95 26.34
C GLU A 42 14.00 -7.26 26.25
N LEU A 43 13.63 -8.44 25.76
CA LEU A 43 12.25 -8.83 25.52
C LEU A 43 12.00 -10.28 25.98
N PRO A 44 10.82 -10.56 26.59
CA PRO A 44 10.46 -11.93 26.92
C PRO A 44 10.28 -12.77 25.65
N ARG A 45 10.48 -14.08 25.79
CA ARG A 45 10.23 -15.04 24.70
C ARG A 45 8.72 -15.22 24.54
N PRO A 46 8.18 -15.12 23.32
CA PRO A 46 6.75 -15.31 23.09
C PRO A 46 6.36 -16.78 23.27
N SER A 47 5.12 -17.01 23.69
CA SER A 47 4.57 -18.37 23.78
C SER A 47 4.45 -19.03 22.40
N PHE A 48 4.44 -20.37 22.38
CA PHE A 48 4.22 -21.14 21.14
C PHE A 48 2.86 -20.83 20.49
N GLN A 49 1.86 -20.41 21.29
CA GLN A 49 0.52 -20.09 20.80
C GLN A 49 0.55 -18.96 19.76
N VAL A 50 1.46 -18.00 19.89
CA VAL A 50 1.63 -16.89 18.94
C VAL A 50 1.84 -17.40 17.52
N TYR A 51 2.76 -18.35 17.35
CA TYR A 51 3.07 -18.91 16.04
C TYR A 51 1.91 -19.72 15.47
N LEU A 52 1.10 -20.37 16.31
CA LEU A 52 -0.12 -21.06 15.88
C LEU A 52 -1.17 -20.07 15.37
N TYR A 53 -1.39 -18.94 16.06
CA TYR A 53 -2.32 -17.90 15.61
C TYR A 53 -1.87 -17.25 14.30
N ILE A 54 -0.56 -16.98 14.16
CA ILE A 54 0.00 -16.47 12.90
C ILE A 54 -0.22 -17.48 11.77
N LEU A 55 0.05 -18.76 12.02
CA LEU A 55 -0.18 -19.83 11.04
C LEU A 55 -1.65 -19.91 10.63
N LEU A 56 -2.57 -19.85 11.60
CA LEU A 56 -4.02 -19.85 11.35
C LEU A 56 -4.42 -18.65 10.49
N GLY A 57 -3.94 -17.45 10.81
CA GLY A 57 -4.17 -16.25 10.02
C GLY A 57 -3.65 -16.35 8.59
N ILE A 58 -2.46 -16.94 8.39
CA ILE A 58 -1.91 -17.23 7.05
C ILE A 58 -2.79 -18.20 6.28
N ILE A 59 -3.31 -19.26 6.93
CA ILE A 59 -4.20 -20.23 6.29
C ILE A 59 -5.47 -19.54 5.77
N PHE A 60 -6.15 -18.74 6.60
CA PHE A 60 -7.35 -18.02 6.19
C PHE A 60 -7.08 -16.97 5.11
N PHE A 61 -5.92 -16.31 5.14
CA PHE A 61 -5.48 -15.42 4.07
C PHE A 61 -5.30 -16.15 2.74
N ILE A 62 -4.67 -17.34 2.74
CA ILE A 62 -4.52 -18.20 1.55
C ILE A 62 -5.89 -18.64 1.02
N ILE A 63 -6.82 -19.01 1.91
CA ILE A 63 -8.19 -19.35 1.54
C ILE A 63 -8.85 -18.16 0.84
N GLY A 64 -8.72 -16.95 1.40
CA GLY A 64 -9.19 -15.70 0.78
C GLY A 64 -8.61 -15.47 -0.62
N ILE A 65 -7.30 -15.67 -0.80
CA ILE A 65 -6.65 -15.56 -2.13
C ILE A 65 -7.19 -16.61 -3.13
N LYS A 66 -7.49 -17.83 -2.68
CA LYS A 66 -8.02 -18.89 -3.56
C LYS A 66 -9.53 -18.73 -3.82
N PHE A 67 -10.24 -17.98 -2.99
CA PHE A 67 -11.69 -17.84 -3.04
C PHE A 67 -12.26 -17.37 -4.39
N PRO A 68 -11.66 -16.40 -5.13
CA PRO A 68 -12.17 -16.01 -6.44
C PRO A 68 -12.22 -17.18 -7.45
N LYS A 69 -11.29 -18.14 -7.36
CA LYS A 69 -11.27 -19.34 -8.21
C LYS A 69 -12.35 -20.34 -7.80
N ILE A 70 -12.70 -20.39 -6.52
CA ILE A 70 -13.83 -21.19 -6.03
C ILE A 70 -15.14 -20.56 -6.51
N LEU A 71 -15.27 -19.24 -6.38
CA LEU A 71 -16.43 -18.48 -6.81
C LEU A 71 -16.68 -18.59 -8.32
N SER A 72 -15.62 -18.64 -9.15
CA SER A 72 -15.76 -18.88 -10.59
C SER A 72 -16.25 -20.29 -10.92
N LYS A 73 -15.93 -21.30 -10.11
CA LYS A 73 -16.50 -22.65 -10.31
C LYS A 73 -17.97 -22.71 -9.93
N LEU A 74 -18.38 -21.97 -8.90
CA LEU A 74 -19.76 -21.96 -8.39
C LEU A 74 -20.71 -21.10 -9.24
N SER A 75 -20.23 -19.98 -9.78
CA SER A 75 -21.07 -19.04 -10.54
C SER A 75 -20.62 -18.90 -11.99
N LYS A 76 -21.39 -19.47 -12.92
CA LYS A 76 -21.18 -19.33 -14.37
C LYS A 76 -21.14 -17.87 -14.83
N LYS A 77 -21.95 -16.99 -14.20
CA LYS A 77 -21.97 -15.55 -14.47
C LYS A 77 -20.64 -14.88 -14.10
N PHE A 78 -20.11 -15.21 -12.93
CA PHE A 78 -18.84 -14.68 -12.46
C PHE A 78 -17.65 -15.22 -13.27
N ASP A 79 -17.67 -16.52 -13.62
CA ASP A 79 -16.68 -17.13 -14.51
C ASP A 79 -16.63 -16.46 -15.88
N LYS A 80 -17.80 -16.18 -16.47
CA LYS A 80 -17.89 -15.44 -17.73
C LYS A 80 -17.21 -14.07 -17.61
N LYS A 81 -17.48 -13.33 -16.54
CA LYS A 81 -16.85 -12.02 -16.29
C LYS A 81 -15.34 -12.13 -16.14
N ILE A 82 -14.82 -13.06 -15.34
CA ILE A 82 -13.36 -13.26 -15.22
C ILE A 82 -12.74 -13.64 -16.57
N LYS A 83 -13.39 -14.51 -17.35
CA LYS A 83 -12.92 -14.88 -18.69
C LYS A 83 -12.91 -13.69 -19.65
N THR A 84 -13.92 -12.82 -19.61
CA THR A 84 -13.93 -11.56 -20.35
C THR A 84 -12.78 -10.66 -19.92
N LEU A 85 -12.53 -10.53 -18.62
CA LEU A 85 -11.40 -9.76 -18.08
C LEU A 85 -10.07 -10.24 -18.65
N ASN A 86 -9.87 -11.56 -18.67
CA ASN A 86 -8.62 -12.18 -19.11
C ASN A 86 -8.29 -11.90 -20.59
N LYS A 87 -9.30 -11.56 -21.40
CA LYS A 87 -9.15 -11.20 -22.81
C LYS A 87 -8.67 -9.76 -23.01
N ILE A 88 -8.90 -8.87 -22.05
CA ILE A 88 -8.44 -7.48 -22.06
C ILE A 88 -6.92 -7.49 -21.89
N LYS A 89 -6.19 -6.87 -22.84
CA LYS A 89 -4.73 -6.80 -22.85
C LYS A 89 -4.26 -5.37 -23.03
N GLU A 90 -4.44 -4.55 -22.01
CA GLU A 90 -3.81 -3.23 -22.01
C GLU A 90 -2.29 -3.34 -21.94
N LYS A 91 -1.59 -2.50 -22.71
CA LYS A 91 -0.11 -2.48 -22.75
C LYS A 91 0.45 -1.70 -21.56
N LYS A 92 1.58 -2.15 -21.01
CA LYS A 92 2.33 -1.34 -20.03
C LYS A 92 2.78 -0.04 -20.70
N LEU A 93 2.83 1.05 -19.95
CA LEU A 93 3.50 2.26 -20.43
C LEU A 93 5.01 1.98 -20.55
N GLY A 94 5.68 2.79 -21.37
CA GLY A 94 7.11 2.63 -21.68
C GLY A 94 8.05 2.73 -20.47
N TYR A 95 9.35 2.80 -20.75
CA TYR A 95 10.37 2.93 -19.70
C TYR A 95 10.24 4.24 -18.92
N LEU A 96 10.85 4.29 -17.73
CA LEU A 96 11.01 5.51 -16.94
C LEU A 96 11.61 6.64 -17.80
N PRO A 97 11.11 7.88 -17.68
CA PRO A 97 11.64 9.00 -18.46
C PRO A 97 13.07 9.29 -17.99
N SER A 98 14.02 9.33 -18.92
CA SER A 98 15.40 9.68 -18.58
C SER A 98 15.50 11.15 -18.20
N PHE A 99 16.06 11.47 -17.03
CA PHE A 99 16.42 12.82 -16.59
C PHE A 99 17.64 13.38 -17.35
N LYS A 100 17.68 13.25 -18.68
CA LYS A 100 18.60 14.07 -19.49
C LYS A 100 17.98 15.46 -19.63
N ILE A 101 18.75 16.48 -19.25
CA ILE A 101 18.47 17.92 -19.35
C ILE A 101 18.89 18.41 -20.74
N SER A 102 18.39 17.78 -21.81
CA SER A 102 18.60 18.32 -23.15
C SER A 102 17.37 18.09 -24.02
N SER A 103 16.93 19.18 -24.66
CA SER A 103 15.87 19.30 -25.68
C SER A 103 14.45 18.90 -25.26
N TYR A 104 13.80 19.73 -24.45
CA TYR A 104 12.35 19.65 -24.17
C TYR A 104 11.49 20.39 -25.22
N TYR A 105 12.05 20.91 -26.32
CA TYR A 105 11.33 21.86 -27.18
C TYR A 105 11.26 21.58 -28.69
N LYS A 106 11.65 20.41 -29.22
CA LYS A 106 11.78 20.30 -30.70
C LYS A 106 11.07 19.15 -31.42
N ASN A 107 10.03 18.50 -30.88
CA ASN A 107 9.37 17.43 -31.65
C ASN A 107 7.85 17.25 -31.44
N ASN A 108 7.08 18.33 -31.26
CA ASN A 108 5.62 18.26 -31.12
C ASN A 108 4.80 18.76 -32.33
N ASN A 109 5.41 19.00 -33.49
CA ASN A 109 4.73 19.70 -34.60
C ASN A 109 4.34 18.85 -35.82
N LYS A 110 4.18 17.52 -35.74
CA LYS A 110 3.71 16.76 -36.94
C LYS A 110 2.52 15.79 -36.82
N ASP A 111 1.93 15.58 -35.64
CA ASP A 111 0.85 14.57 -35.50
C ASP A 111 -0.50 15.10 -34.96
N ASN A 112 -0.78 16.40 -35.11
CA ASN A 112 -1.84 17.10 -34.36
C ASN A 112 -3.05 17.61 -35.16
N GLU A 113 -3.56 16.88 -36.16
CA GLU A 113 -4.79 17.33 -36.86
C GLU A 113 -6.05 16.47 -36.69
N ASN A 114 -6.01 15.26 -36.11
CA ASN A 114 -7.22 14.43 -35.98
C ASN A 114 -7.58 13.94 -34.56
N LYS A 115 -7.25 14.70 -33.51
CA LYS A 115 -7.48 14.32 -32.10
C LYS A 115 -8.24 15.33 -31.23
N ASN A 116 -8.98 16.27 -31.83
CA ASN A 116 -9.47 17.45 -31.10
C ASN A 116 -10.57 17.20 -30.05
N ASN A 117 -11.36 16.12 -30.12
CA ASN A 117 -12.41 15.88 -29.09
C ASN A 117 -11.97 14.97 -27.93
N ASN A 118 -11.07 13.99 -28.16
CA ASN A 118 -10.54 13.15 -27.08
C ASN A 118 -9.38 13.80 -26.32
N GLY A 119 -8.59 14.68 -26.96
CA GLY A 119 -7.46 15.37 -26.31
C GLY A 119 -7.86 16.28 -25.14
N ASN A 120 -9.00 16.95 -25.23
CA ASN A 120 -9.48 17.86 -24.18
C ASN A 120 -9.95 17.13 -22.92
N LYS A 121 -10.62 15.98 -23.06
CA LYS A 121 -11.08 15.18 -21.91
C LYS A 121 -9.91 14.57 -21.12
N PHE A 122 -8.86 14.13 -21.81
CA PHE A 122 -7.64 13.59 -21.16
C PHE A 122 -6.82 14.68 -20.44
N LYS A 123 -6.77 15.91 -20.96
CA LYS A 123 -6.16 17.06 -20.26
C LYS A 123 -6.93 17.45 -19.00
N ASN A 124 -8.27 17.43 -19.06
CA ASN A 124 -9.10 17.79 -17.90
C ASN A 124 -8.96 16.80 -16.74
N PHE A 125 -8.91 15.49 -17.02
CA PHE A 125 -8.72 14.48 -15.97
C PHE A 125 -7.34 14.58 -15.31
N GLU A 126 -6.29 14.79 -16.12
CA GLU A 126 -4.93 15.01 -15.61
C GLU A 126 -4.87 16.25 -14.71
N PHE A 127 -5.49 17.35 -15.12
CA PHE A 127 -5.56 18.60 -14.37
C PHE A 127 -6.27 18.42 -13.03
N ILE A 128 -7.41 17.72 -12.98
CA ILE A 128 -8.13 17.42 -11.74
C ILE A 128 -7.23 16.65 -10.77
N ILE A 129 -6.51 15.63 -11.24
CA ILE A 129 -5.62 14.85 -10.37
C ILE A 129 -4.45 15.69 -9.86
N LEU A 130 -3.88 16.54 -10.72
CA LEU A 130 -2.82 17.47 -10.31
C LEU A 130 -3.30 18.44 -9.23
N SER A 131 -4.51 18.98 -9.37
CA SER A 131 -5.12 19.84 -8.35
C SER A 131 -5.28 19.10 -7.02
N ILE A 132 -5.72 17.84 -7.03
CA ILE A 132 -5.84 17.02 -5.82
C ILE A 132 -4.47 16.85 -5.13
N ILE A 133 -3.40 16.57 -5.88
CA ILE A 133 -2.05 16.44 -5.33
C ILE A 133 -1.58 17.77 -4.71
N LEU A 134 -1.78 18.88 -5.42
CA LEU A 134 -1.38 20.20 -4.95
C LEU A 134 -2.14 20.61 -3.69
N ILE A 135 -3.45 20.33 -3.62
CA ILE A 135 -4.25 20.52 -2.41
C ILE A 135 -3.68 19.68 -1.26
N GLY A 136 -3.33 18.41 -1.53
CA GLY A 136 -2.68 17.55 -0.53
C GLY A 136 -1.39 18.17 0.01
N LEU A 137 -0.49 18.62 -0.87
CA LEU A 137 0.77 19.26 -0.47
C LEU A 137 0.55 20.57 0.30
N LEU A 138 -0.40 21.39 -0.15
CA LEU A 138 -0.73 22.67 0.49
C LEU A 138 -1.29 22.44 1.90
N LEU A 139 -2.20 21.48 2.07
CA LEU A 139 -2.72 21.10 3.39
C LEU A 139 -1.60 20.61 4.32
N GLN A 140 -0.59 19.91 3.81
CA GLN A 140 0.56 19.49 4.62
C GLN A 140 1.38 20.68 5.11
N ILE A 141 1.60 21.67 4.25
CA ILE A 141 2.32 22.89 4.61
C ILE A 141 1.53 23.68 5.65
N ILE A 142 0.21 23.82 5.47
CA ILE A 142 -0.67 24.44 6.48
C ILE A 142 -0.57 23.70 7.81
N ASN A 143 -0.54 22.36 7.79
CA ASN A 143 -0.39 21.57 9.01
C ASN A 143 0.90 21.93 9.77
N PHE A 144 2.02 22.09 9.08
CA PHE A 144 3.27 22.51 9.72
C PHE A 144 3.23 23.93 10.26
N ILE A 145 2.60 24.85 9.55
CA ILE A 145 2.42 26.23 10.01
C ILE A 145 1.58 26.26 11.30
N LEU A 146 0.51 25.47 11.37
CA LEU A 146 -0.36 25.38 12.54
C LEU A 146 0.31 24.72 13.75
N LEU A 147 1.19 23.75 13.52
CA LEU A 147 1.99 23.13 14.56
C LEU A 147 3.13 24.04 15.07
N GLY A 148 3.44 25.12 14.36
CA GLY A 148 4.50 26.07 14.74
C GLY A 148 5.92 25.52 14.56
N GLY A 149 6.11 24.40 13.86
CA GLY A 149 7.43 23.79 13.69
C GLY A 149 7.43 22.49 12.88
N ILE A 150 8.60 21.85 12.82
CA ILE A 150 8.81 20.59 12.10
C ILE A 150 8.76 19.42 13.11
N PRO A 151 7.76 18.54 13.03
CA PRO A 151 7.56 17.47 14.01
C PRO A 151 8.70 16.45 14.12
N LEU A 152 9.49 16.25 13.06
CA LEU A 152 10.64 15.34 13.06
C LEU A 152 11.67 15.68 14.16
N PHE A 153 11.80 16.95 14.55
CA PHE A 153 12.82 17.41 15.49
C PHE A 153 12.31 17.65 16.92
N SER A 154 11.02 17.44 17.18
CA SER A 154 10.42 17.64 18.50
C SER A 154 9.44 16.51 18.81
N GLY A 155 9.69 15.79 19.92
CA GLY A 155 8.79 14.74 20.39
C GLY A 155 7.38 15.25 20.71
N PHE A 156 7.25 16.49 21.21
CA PHE A 156 5.96 17.12 21.51
C PHE A 156 5.17 17.41 20.23
N LEU A 157 5.78 18.08 19.26
CA LEU A 157 5.14 18.37 17.97
C LEU A 157 4.78 17.10 17.20
N LYS A 158 5.58 16.04 17.33
CA LYS A 158 5.28 14.73 16.74
C LYS A 158 3.99 14.12 17.27
N ALA A 159 3.73 14.22 18.58
CA ALA A 159 2.50 13.71 19.18
C ALA A 159 1.26 14.43 18.62
N GLU A 160 1.37 15.74 18.35
CA GLU A 160 0.27 16.56 17.82
C GLU A 160 0.19 16.57 16.29
N ALA A 161 1.21 16.06 15.59
CA ALA A 161 1.31 16.20 14.13
C ALA A 161 0.24 15.46 13.32
N ALA A 162 -0.41 14.45 13.91
CA ALA A 162 -1.46 13.65 13.29
C ALA A 162 -2.84 14.36 13.35
N THR A 163 -2.90 15.60 12.87
CA THR A 163 -4.13 16.39 12.87
C THR A 163 -5.14 15.91 11.81
N LYS A 164 -6.37 16.44 11.88
CA LYS A 164 -7.39 16.24 10.83
C LYS A 164 -6.91 16.74 9.45
N ILE A 165 -6.14 17.83 9.44
CA ILE A 165 -5.59 18.43 8.21
C ILE A 165 -4.56 17.50 7.59
N TRP A 166 -3.69 16.92 8.42
CA TRP A 166 -2.72 15.92 8.00
C TRP A 166 -3.39 14.71 7.35
N LEU A 167 -4.49 14.21 7.92
CA LEU A 167 -5.22 13.06 7.38
C LEU A 167 -5.74 13.32 5.95
N PHE A 168 -6.41 14.44 5.73
CA PHE A 168 -6.92 14.79 4.39
C PHE A 168 -5.79 15.06 3.40
N SER A 169 -4.74 15.74 3.86
CA SER A 169 -3.52 15.94 3.08
C SER A 169 -2.95 14.62 2.56
N TYR A 170 -2.78 13.65 3.46
CA TYR A 170 -2.23 12.35 3.14
C TYR A 170 -3.11 11.55 2.18
N ILE A 171 -4.43 11.52 2.41
CA ILE A 171 -5.39 10.82 1.52
C ILE A 171 -5.34 11.39 0.11
N PHE A 172 -5.44 12.72 -0.04
CA PHE A 172 -5.42 13.35 -1.35
C PHE A 172 -4.08 13.14 -2.07
N PHE A 173 -2.98 13.28 -1.35
CA PHE A 173 -1.66 13.10 -1.92
C PHE A 173 -1.44 11.66 -2.41
N ILE A 174 -1.67 10.65 -1.56
CA ILE A 174 -1.36 9.25 -1.88
C ILE A 174 -2.24 8.70 -3.00
N ILE A 175 -3.53 9.05 -3.03
CA ILE A 175 -4.45 8.65 -4.11
C ILE A 175 -4.03 9.36 -5.41
N GLY A 176 -3.85 10.68 -5.36
CA GLY A 176 -3.55 11.49 -6.53
C GLY A 176 -2.24 11.05 -7.19
N ILE A 177 -1.16 10.91 -6.41
CA ILE A 177 0.16 10.57 -6.95
C ILE A 177 0.18 9.18 -7.58
N ASN A 178 -0.47 8.19 -6.95
CA ASN A 178 -0.51 6.83 -7.50
C ASN A 178 -1.33 6.76 -8.80
N ILE A 179 -2.49 7.42 -8.88
CA ILE A 179 -3.30 7.45 -10.11
C ILE A 179 -2.51 8.09 -11.26
N LEU A 180 -1.82 9.19 -10.96
CA LEU A 180 -1.11 9.96 -11.95
C LEU A 180 0.18 9.25 -12.42
N LEU A 181 0.90 8.57 -11.51
CA LEU A 181 2.01 7.68 -11.88
C LEU A 181 1.55 6.45 -12.68
N ALA A 182 0.36 5.91 -12.39
CA ALA A 182 -0.18 4.80 -13.16
C ALA A 182 -0.45 5.20 -14.63
N ASN A 183 -1.08 6.37 -14.82
CA ASN A 183 -1.62 6.79 -16.11
C ASN A 183 -0.65 7.59 -17.00
N TYR A 184 0.26 8.37 -16.42
CA TYR A 184 1.03 9.34 -17.19
C TYR A 184 2.53 9.25 -16.89
N ASN A 185 3.36 9.34 -17.95
CA ASN A 185 4.81 9.19 -17.84
C ASN A 185 5.57 10.51 -18.00
N ARG A 186 5.32 11.49 -17.11
CA ARG A 186 6.04 12.78 -17.14
C ARG A 186 6.97 12.94 -15.94
N LYS A 187 8.09 13.63 -16.16
CA LYS A 187 9.15 13.86 -15.15
C LYS A 187 8.64 14.62 -13.92
N ILE A 188 7.77 15.61 -14.14
CA ILE A 188 7.23 16.48 -13.08
C ILE A 188 6.48 15.69 -12.00
N TYR A 189 5.89 14.56 -12.34
CA TYR A 189 5.18 13.71 -11.39
C TYR A 189 6.10 12.96 -10.43
N TYR A 190 7.26 12.52 -10.91
CA TYR A 190 8.28 11.93 -10.05
C TYR A 190 8.88 12.98 -9.13
N LEU A 191 8.99 14.24 -9.59
CA LEU A 191 9.39 15.36 -8.74
C LEU A 191 8.34 15.61 -7.64
N LEU A 192 7.04 15.62 -7.97
CA LEU A 192 5.95 15.73 -6.99
C LEU A 192 5.97 14.59 -5.97
N LEU A 193 6.28 13.36 -6.40
CA LEU A 193 6.47 12.22 -5.49
C LEU A 193 7.60 12.49 -4.48
N ILE A 194 8.76 12.98 -4.94
CA ILE A 194 9.92 13.27 -4.08
C ILE A 194 9.60 14.41 -3.10
N ILE A 195 8.96 15.48 -3.58
CA ILE A 195 8.55 16.62 -2.74
C ILE A 195 7.59 16.15 -1.65
N GLY A 196 6.54 15.41 -2.01
CA GLY A 196 5.59 14.90 -1.03
C GLY A 196 6.22 13.89 -0.07
N LEU A 197 7.09 12.98 -0.56
CA LEU A 197 7.83 12.07 0.30
C LEU A 197 8.65 12.84 1.36
N GLY A 198 9.33 13.92 0.95
CA GLY A 198 10.06 14.80 1.85
C GLY A 198 9.15 15.44 2.90
N LEU A 199 8.05 16.08 2.48
CA LEU A 199 7.09 16.70 3.39
C LEU A 199 6.49 15.70 4.38
N PHE A 200 6.10 14.50 3.93
CA PHE A 200 5.52 13.49 4.83
C PHE A 200 6.57 12.84 5.73
N ALA A 201 7.85 12.79 5.35
CA ALA A 201 8.93 12.32 6.21
C ALA A 201 9.25 13.32 7.33
N LEU A 202 9.12 14.63 7.07
CA LEU A 202 9.29 15.69 8.07
C LEU A 202 8.27 15.65 9.22
N THR A 203 7.22 14.81 9.11
CA THR A 203 6.29 14.57 10.21
C THR A 203 6.86 13.69 11.33
N GLY A 204 8.00 13.02 11.12
CA GLY A 204 8.58 12.09 12.10
C GLY A 204 7.83 10.76 12.23
N TYR A 205 6.74 10.55 11.47
CA TYR A 205 6.08 9.25 11.36
C TYR A 205 6.80 8.41 10.31
N ARG A 206 7.36 7.27 10.72
CA ARG A 206 8.09 6.36 9.81
C ARG A 206 7.18 5.69 8.78
N THR A 207 5.95 5.34 9.16
CA THR A 207 5.04 4.51 8.36
C THR A 207 4.49 5.26 7.14
N THR A 208 4.32 6.58 7.24
CA THR A 208 3.70 7.43 6.24
C THR A 208 4.56 7.62 4.97
N PRO A 209 5.86 7.98 5.04
CA PRO A 209 6.73 8.00 3.86
C PRO A 209 6.95 6.60 3.27
N ILE A 210 7.03 5.55 4.12
CA ILE A 210 7.15 4.16 3.64
C ILE A 210 5.91 3.78 2.83
N ALA A 211 4.71 4.11 3.30
CA ALA A 211 3.47 3.85 2.59
C ALA A 211 3.41 4.54 1.21
N ILE A 212 3.80 5.81 1.15
CA ILE A 212 3.86 6.57 -0.11
C ILE A 212 4.84 5.90 -1.08
N LEU A 213 6.02 5.53 -0.59
CA LEU A 213 7.07 4.97 -1.43
C LEU A 213 6.73 3.54 -1.90
N LEU A 214 6.23 2.69 -1.00
CA LEU A 214 5.85 1.32 -1.28
C LEU A 214 4.66 1.26 -2.25
N SER A 215 3.61 2.05 -2.03
CA SER A 215 2.46 2.13 -2.93
C SER A 215 2.86 2.61 -4.33
N SER A 216 3.66 3.69 -4.40
CA SER A 216 4.16 4.23 -5.66
C SER A 216 5.06 3.23 -6.40
N PHE A 217 5.89 2.48 -5.68
CA PHE A 217 6.75 1.46 -6.27
C PHE A 217 5.95 0.30 -6.86
N ILE A 218 4.94 -0.20 -6.14
CA ILE A 218 4.04 -1.25 -6.64
C ILE A 218 3.30 -0.75 -7.89
N THR A 219 2.79 0.48 -7.85
CA THR A 219 2.11 1.10 -8.99
C THR A 219 3.04 1.18 -10.21
N LEU A 220 4.26 1.67 -10.04
CA LEU A 220 5.25 1.75 -11.12
C LEU A 220 5.65 0.36 -11.65
N TYR A 221 5.76 -0.65 -10.79
CA TYR A 221 6.09 -2.02 -11.20
C TYR A 221 5.09 -2.59 -12.20
N TYR A 222 3.79 -2.35 -11.97
CA TYR A 222 2.72 -2.83 -12.85
C TYR A 222 2.49 -1.93 -14.06
N SER A 223 2.60 -0.61 -13.89
CA SER A 223 2.34 0.36 -14.96
C SER A 223 3.53 0.58 -15.90
N ARG A 224 4.76 0.23 -15.52
CA ARG A 224 5.99 0.51 -16.29
C ARG A 224 6.83 -0.75 -16.51
N ASN A 225 7.75 -0.65 -17.47
CA ASN A 225 8.83 -1.62 -17.67
C ASN A 225 10.06 -1.20 -16.86
N LEU A 226 10.09 -1.54 -15.57
CA LEU A 226 11.22 -1.23 -14.69
C LEU A 226 12.37 -2.22 -14.94
N LYS A 227 13.60 -1.68 -15.09
CA LYS A 227 14.82 -2.50 -15.06
C LYS A 227 15.09 -2.97 -13.63
N ILE A 228 15.68 -4.16 -13.47
CA ILE A 228 15.97 -4.75 -12.16
C ILE A 228 16.84 -3.85 -11.26
N LYS A 229 17.75 -3.06 -11.87
CA LYS A 229 18.58 -2.08 -11.14
C LYS A 229 17.74 -1.08 -10.35
N TYR A 230 16.63 -0.60 -10.93
CA TYR A 230 15.75 0.34 -10.25
C TYR A 230 14.93 -0.35 -9.16
N GLN A 231 14.55 -1.62 -9.36
CA GLN A 231 13.85 -2.39 -8.34
C GLN A 231 14.73 -2.59 -7.08
N ILE A 232 16.00 -2.94 -7.27
CA ILE A 232 16.98 -3.07 -6.18
C ILE A 232 17.20 -1.72 -5.49
N LEU A 233 17.36 -0.64 -6.26
CA LEU A 233 17.52 0.70 -5.71
C LEU A 233 16.32 1.12 -4.84
N PHE A 234 15.09 0.86 -5.29
CA PHE A 234 13.88 1.12 -4.49
C PHE A 234 13.89 0.32 -3.18
N GLY A 235 14.27 -0.95 -3.20
CA GLY A 235 14.40 -1.76 -1.98
C GLY A 235 15.41 -1.18 -0.99
N ILE A 236 16.58 -0.75 -1.46
CA ILE A 236 17.62 -0.12 -0.62
C ILE A 236 17.09 1.18 -0.01
N ILE A 237 16.40 2.01 -0.78
CA ILE A 237 15.83 3.28 -0.30
C ILE A 237 14.78 3.03 0.79
N ILE A 238 13.93 2.00 0.66
CA ILE A 238 12.94 1.64 1.69
C ILE A 238 13.63 1.30 3.01
N ILE A 239 14.65 0.43 2.96
CA ILE A 239 15.38 0.00 4.16
C ILE A 239 16.12 1.18 4.80
N PHE A 240 16.77 2.01 3.98
CA PHE A 240 17.48 3.20 4.43
C PHE A 240 16.54 4.20 5.11
N LEU A 241 15.39 4.51 4.50
CA LEU A 241 14.38 5.39 5.09
C LEU A 241 13.79 4.80 6.38
N MET A 242 13.51 3.50 6.42
CA MET A 242 13.05 2.81 7.64
C MET A 242 14.01 3.00 8.80
N THR A 243 15.30 2.80 8.53
CA THR A 243 16.35 2.84 9.54
C THR A 243 16.57 4.27 10.03
N ILE A 244 16.70 5.23 9.11
CA ILE A 244 17.06 6.61 9.45
C ILE A 244 15.90 7.36 10.10
N ILE A 245 14.71 7.31 9.51
CA ILE A 245 13.56 8.01 10.08
C ILE A 245 13.21 7.40 11.43
N GLY A 246 13.29 6.07 11.55
CA GLY A 246 13.10 5.37 12.82
C GLY A 246 14.12 5.81 13.88
N PHE A 247 15.40 5.87 13.54
CA PHE A 247 16.45 6.25 14.46
C PHE A 247 16.37 7.73 14.88
N ILE A 248 16.24 8.65 13.93
CA ILE A 248 16.12 10.09 14.20
C ILE A 248 14.91 10.37 15.08
N ALA A 249 13.75 9.78 14.75
CA ALA A 249 12.51 10.06 15.46
C ALA A 249 12.44 9.41 16.85
N VAL A 250 13.36 8.49 17.18
CA VAL A 250 13.55 7.92 18.51
C VAL A 250 14.53 8.78 19.32
N GLN A 251 15.61 9.25 18.70
CA GLN A 251 16.56 10.18 19.33
C GLN A 251 15.94 11.56 19.62
N SER A 252 14.92 11.96 18.87
CA SER A 252 14.20 13.23 19.07
C SER A 252 13.22 13.22 20.25
N ILE A 253 13.09 12.10 20.98
CA ILE A 253 12.21 11.99 22.15
C ILE A 253 13.06 12.33 23.37
N GLU A 254 12.93 13.56 23.86
CA GLU A 254 13.75 14.15 24.93
C GLU A 254 13.74 13.32 26.23
N TRP A 255 12.68 12.56 26.46
CA TRP A 255 12.45 11.80 27.71
C TRP A 255 12.81 10.31 27.61
N GLN A 256 13.40 9.86 26.49
CA GLN A 256 13.79 8.45 26.30
C GLN A 256 15.23 8.33 25.80
N HIS A 257 16.08 7.67 26.58
CA HIS A 257 17.45 7.35 26.17
C HIS A 257 17.52 5.89 25.72
N TRP A 258 17.58 5.68 24.41
CA TRP A 258 17.70 4.35 23.82
C TRP A 258 19.17 3.96 23.69
N ARG A 259 19.53 2.79 24.23
CA ARG A 259 20.88 2.22 24.14
C ARG A 259 21.10 1.37 22.88
N LEU A 260 20.04 1.08 22.14
CA LEU A 260 20.06 0.19 20.97
C LEU A 260 20.58 0.91 19.73
N ASN A 261 21.37 0.19 18.93
CA ASN A 261 21.79 0.66 17.61
C ASN A 261 20.62 0.68 16.62
N ALA A 262 20.74 1.42 15.52
CA ALA A 262 19.66 1.57 14.53
C ALA A 262 19.15 0.23 13.93
N LEU A 263 20.03 -0.77 13.77
CA LEU A 263 19.66 -2.10 13.29
C LEU A 263 18.98 -2.96 14.37
N GLU A 264 19.48 -2.88 15.61
CA GLU A 264 18.89 -3.55 16.77
C GLU A 264 17.48 -3.02 17.04
N LEU A 265 17.28 -1.71 16.86
CA LEU A 265 15.97 -1.07 16.99
C LEU A 265 14.92 -1.66 16.04
N ILE A 266 15.29 -2.00 14.80
CA ILE A 266 14.38 -2.65 13.85
C ILE A 266 13.94 -4.02 14.38
N SER A 267 14.90 -4.81 14.85
CA SER A 267 14.64 -6.14 15.42
C SER A 267 13.83 -6.05 16.71
N TYR A 268 14.12 -5.05 17.56
CA TYR A 268 13.39 -4.75 18.78
C TYR A 268 11.92 -4.42 18.50
N ARG A 269 11.64 -3.56 17.53
CA ARG A 269 10.26 -3.20 17.20
C ARG A 269 9.48 -4.40 16.68
N ALA A 270 10.09 -5.24 15.84
CA ALA A 270 9.46 -6.47 15.38
C ALA A 270 9.18 -7.44 16.54
N GLY A 271 10.16 -7.66 17.42
CA GLY A 271 10.02 -8.50 18.62
C GLY A 271 8.98 -7.97 19.61
N PHE A 272 8.99 -6.67 19.88
CA PHE A 272 8.05 -6.02 20.79
C PHE A 272 6.61 -6.23 20.30
N THR A 273 6.34 -5.99 19.01
CA THR A 273 5.00 -6.19 18.44
C THR A 273 4.55 -7.67 18.50
N ILE A 274 5.48 -8.63 18.38
CA ILE A 274 5.17 -10.06 18.57
C ILE A 274 4.84 -10.36 20.04
N ASN A 275 5.52 -9.75 21.00
CA ASN A 275 5.19 -9.86 22.42
C ASN A 275 3.84 -9.21 22.77
N ILE A 276 3.48 -8.10 22.12
CA ILE A 276 2.13 -7.54 22.23
C ILE A 276 1.08 -8.53 21.72
N LEU A 277 1.36 -9.22 20.60
CA LEU A 277 0.48 -10.29 20.11
C LEU A 277 0.38 -11.47 21.11
N ASP A 278 1.48 -11.85 21.77
CA ASP A 278 1.46 -12.90 22.80
C ASP A 278 0.52 -12.55 23.95
N ARG A 279 0.62 -11.32 24.46
CA ARG A 279 -0.28 -10.82 25.51
C ARG A 279 -1.71 -10.60 25.03
N THR A 280 -1.92 -10.41 23.74
CA THR A 280 -3.25 -10.27 23.12
C THR A 280 -4.03 -11.59 23.10
N ILE A 281 -3.36 -12.72 22.91
CA ILE A 281 -4.02 -14.03 22.73
C ILE A 281 -4.85 -14.46 23.94
N PRO A 282 -4.37 -14.37 25.19
CA PRO A 282 -5.17 -14.66 26.38
C PRO A 282 -6.38 -13.74 26.56
N LEU A 283 -6.33 -12.54 25.99
CA LEU A 283 -7.37 -11.51 26.08
C LEU A 283 -8.31 -11.52 24.85
N ALA A 284 -8.33 -12.63 24.10
CA ALA A 284 -9.15 -12.75 22.92
C ALA A 284 -10.63 -12.45 23.19
N GLY A 285 -11.20 -11.46 22.50
CA GLY A 285 -12.59 -11.03 22.66
C GLY A 285 -12.86 -10.08 23.82
N SER A 286 -11.83 -9.59 24.53
CA SER A 286 -12.01 -8.72 25.70
C SER A 286 -12.62 -7.35 25.35
N THR A 287 -12.36 -6.83 24.15
CA THR A 287 -12.84 -5.49 23.74
C THR A 287 -14.20 -5.53 23.03
N GLN A 288 -14.74 -6.72 22.73
CA GLN A 288 -16.10 -6.93 22.18
C GLN A 288 -16.48 -6.05 20.97
N GLY A 289 -15.50 -5.63 20.15
CA GLY A 289 -15.71 -4.79 18.98
C GLY A 289 -15.50 -3.29 19.21
N GLU A 290 -15.14 -2.85 20.42
CA GLU A 290 -14.82 -1.46 20.69
C GLU A 290 -13.61 -0.97 19.88
N LEU A 291 -12.57 -1.78 19.69
CA LEU A 291 -11.40 -1.35 18.90
C LEU A 291 -11.79 -1.08 17.45
N PHE A 292 -12.60 -1.96 16.85
CA PHE A 292 -13.12 -1.77 15.50
C PHE A 292 -14.04 -0.55 15.43
N TYR A 293 -14.92 -0.37 16.42
CA TYR A 293 -15.80 0.79 16.51
C TYR A 293 -15.00 2.10 16.60
N TYR A 294 -13.99 2.18 17.47
CA TYR A 294 -13.12 3.35 17.60
C TYR A 294 -12.14 3.48 16.43
N THR A 295 -11.82 2.41 15.71
CA THR A 295 -11.07 2.53 14.45
C THR A 295 -11.89 3.28 13.40
N LEU A 296 -13.21 3.13 13.40
CA LEU A 296 -14.11 3.83 12.48
C LEU A 296 -14.56 5.20 13.00
N THR A 297 -14.73 5.35 14.32
CA THR A 297 -15.34 6.54 14.94
C THR A 297 -14.38 7.38 15.78
N GLY A 298 -13.23 6.84 16.16
CA GLY A 298 -12.24 7.46 17.05
C GLY A 298 -11.68 8.76 16.50
N PHE A 299 -11.66 8.93 15.17
CA PHE A 299 -11.35 10.21 14.53
C PHE A 299 -12.33 11.34 14.92
N PHE A 300 -13.61 11.02 15.13
CA PHE A 300 -14.63 11.96 15.55
C PHE A 300 -14.68 12.13 17.07
N LYS A 301 -14.26 11.10 17.81
CA LYS A 301 -14.30 11.07 19.28
C LYS A 301 -12.95 11.35 19.96
N SER A 302 -11.90 11.65 19.19
CA SER A 302 -10.53 11.86 19.66
C SER A 302 -9.96 10.70 20.48
N VAL A 303 -10.32 9.46 20.12
CA VAL A 303 -9.78 8.24 20.73
C VAL A 303 -8.89 7.52 19.72
N ASP A 304 -7.63 7.28 20.07
CA ASP A 304 -6.70 6.48 19.25
C ASP A 304 -6.91 4.98 19.55
N PRO A 305 -7.31 4.16 18.56
CA PRO A 305 -7.46 2.72 18.74
C PRO A 305 -6.20 2.02 19.23
N ARG A 306 -5.01 2.55 18.95
CA ARG A 306 -3.74 2.00 19.45
C ARG A 306 -3.54 2.23 20.94
N VAL A 307 -4.12 3.29 21.49
CA VAL A 307 -4.13 3.53 22.95
C VAL A 307 -5.03 2.50 23.62
N LEU A 308 -6.16 2.15 23.01
CA LEU A 308 -7.03 1.08 23.51
C LEU A 308 -6.34 -0.29 23.49
N VAL A 309 -5.52 -0.58 22.46
CA VAL A 309 -4.67 -1.78 22.46
C VAL A 309 -3.69 -1.75 23.63
N GLY A 310 -3.05 -0.61 23.88
CA GLY A 310 -2.14 -0.42 25.02
C GLY A 310 -2.82 -0.63 26.37
N GLN A 311 -4.01 -0.07 26.54
CA GLN A 311 -4.82 -0.21 27.76
C GLN A 311 -5.27 -1.65 27.97
N ALA A 312 -5.76 -2.32 26.93
CA ALA A 312 -6.22 -3.69 27.02
C ALA A 312 -5.07 -4.67 27.35
N VAL A 313 -3.90 -4.48 26.73
CA VAL A 313 -2.81 -5.47 26.78
C VAL A 313 -1.79 -5.19 27.89
N LEU A 314 -1.46 -3.92 28.14
CA LEU A 314 -0.44 -3.50 29.11
C LEU A 314 -1.01 -2.72 30.30
N GLY A 315 -2.27 -2.28 30.26
CA GLY A 315 -2.82 -1.35 31.24
C GLY A 315 -2.28 0.09 31.10
N GLU A 316 -1.60 0.40 30.00
CA GLU A 316 -0.98 1.71 29.76
C GLU A 316 -1.77 2.53 28.75
N SER A 317 -1.93 3.84 29.00
CA SER A 317 -2.59 4.78 28.09
C SER A 317 -1.68 5.30 26.96
N HIS A 318 -0.78 4.45 26.47
CA HIS A 318 0.15 4.77 25.39
C HIS A 318 -0.22 4.06 24.10
N SER A 319 0.03 4.73 22.96
CA SER A 319 -0.26 4.19 21.62
C SER A 319 0.68 3.03 21.33
N ILE A 320 0.14 1.81 21.37
CA ILE A 320 0.89 0.56 21.18
C ILE A 320 0.44 -0.12 19.90
N THR A 321 1.42 -0.50 19.09
CA THR A 321 1.16 -1.23 17.85
C THR A 321 1.03 -2.72 18.11
N SER A 322 0.09 -3.33 17.42
CA SER A 322 -0.04 -4.79 17.35
C SER A 322 0.15 -5.24 15.91
N THR A 323 0.48 -6.53 15.70
CA THR A 323 0.52 -7.13 14.36
C THR A 323 -0.83 -7.04 13.64
N ILE A 324 -0.86 -7.37 12.34
CA ILE A 324 -2.08 -7.46 11.52
C ILE A 324 -3.18 -8.33 12.15
N PHE A 325 -2.81 -9.26 13.03
CA PHE A 325 -3.72 -10.20 13.69
C PHE A 325 -4.36 -9.63 14.95
N GLY A 326 -3.63 -8.85 15.75
CA GLY A 326 -4.01 -8.62 17.14
C GLY A 326 -5.29 -7.80 17.37
N PRO A 327 -5.56 -6.67 16.67
CA PRO A 327 -6.80 -5.93 16.91
C PRO A 327 -8.06 -6.78 16.69
N ALA A 328 -8.05 -7.65 15.67
CA ALA A 328 -9.17 -8.57 15.42
C ALA A 328 -9.30 -9.67 16.48
N ILE A 329 -8.17 -10.12 17.06
CA ILE A 329 -8.17 -11.07 18.18
C ILE A 329 -8.74 -10.41 19.44
N LEU A 330 -8.34 -9.17 19.76
CA LEU A 330 -8.87 -8.45 20.92
C LEU A 330 -10.38 -8.23 20.82
N ASP A 331 -10.88 -7.85 19.64
CA ASP A 331 -12.31 -7.59 19.48
C ASP A 331 -13.18 -8.83 19.42
N PHE A 332 -12.79 -9.81 18.61
CA PHE A 332 -13.68 -10.92 18.22
C PHE A 332 -12.98 -12.29 18.28
N GLY A 333 -11.82 -12.37 18.93
CA GLY A 333 -11.03 -13.58 19.07
C GLY A 333 -10.51 -14.15 17.74
N TRP A 334 -10.23 -15.45 17.75
CA TRP A 334 -9.67 -16.14 16.59
C TRP A 334 -10.64 -16.14 15.39
N VAL A 335 -11.96 -16.08 15.63
CA VAL A 335 -12.99 -16.01 14.58
C VAL A 335 -12.89 -14.68 13.83
N GLY A 336 -12.79 -13.56 14.55
CA GLY A 336 -12.59 -12.24 13.96
C GLY A 336 -11.35 -12.17 13.10
N MET A 337 -10.22 -12.63 13.65
CA MET A 337 -8.96 -12.70 12.93
C MET A 337 -9.09 -13.51 11.64
N SER A 338 -9.77 -14.67 11.70
CA SER A 338 -9.95 -15.56 10.54
C SER A 338 -10.77 -14.88 9.44
N ILE A 339 -11.89 -14.23 9.80
CA ILE A 339 -12.73 -13.47 8.86
C ILE A 339 -11.94 -12.30 8.25
N GLN A 340 -11.23 -11.53 9.07
CA GLN A 340 -10.43 -10.40 8.61
C GLN A 340 -9.37 -10.84 7.60
N MET A 341 -8.57 -11.85 7.93
CA MET A 341 -7.50 -12.34 7.05
C MET A 341 -8.06 -12.92 5.76
N PHE A 342 -9.20 -13.61 5.81
CA PHE A 342 -9.91 -14.05 4.62
C PHE A 342 -10.33 -12.87 3.71
N LEU A 343 -10.96 -11.84 4.28
CA LEU A 343 -11.41 -10.67 3.54
C LEU A 343 -10.25 -9.90 2.90
N ILE A 344 -9.16 -9.70 3.65
CA ILE A 344 -7.94 -9.04 3.13
C ILE A 344 -7.37 -9.83 1.95
N GLY A 345 -7.25 -11.15 2.06
CA GLY A 345 -6.77 -12.02 0.98
C GLY A 345 -7.67 -12.00 -0.26
N PHE A 346 -8.99 -12.02 -0.05
CA PHE A 346 -9.98 -11.95 -1.12
C PHE A 346 -9.93 -10.63 -1.88
N ILE A 347 -9.97 -9.50 -1.17
CA ILE A 347 -9.96 -8.14 -1.75
C ILE A 347 -8.67 -7.92 -2.54
N LEU A 348 -7.51 -8.23 -1.96
CA LEU A 348 -6.22 -8.11 -2.63
C LEU A 348 -6.16 -8.97 -3.90
N LYS A 349 -6.69 -10.19 -3.87
CA LYS A 349 -6.70 -11.04 -5.07
C LYS A 349 -7.62 -10.50 -6.16
N MET A 350 -8.80 -10.03 -5.80
CA MET A 350 -9.75 -9.46 -6.76
C MET A 350 -9.17 -8.22 -7.45
N LEU A 351 -8.58 -7.30 -6.68
CA LEU A 351 -7.89 -6.13 -7.23
C LEU A 351 -6.69 -6.53 -8.10
N HIS A 352 -5.90 -7.51 -7.67
CA HIS A 352 -4.78 -8.02 -8.45
C HIS A 352 -5.24 -8.60 -9.81
N ILE A 353 -6.36 -9.30 -9.84
CA ILE A 353 -6.96 -9.80 -11.09
C ILE A 353 -7.37 -8.61 -11.97
N ILE A 354 -8.11 -7.63 -11.44
CA ILE A 354 -8.59 -6.46 -12.19
C ILE A 354 -7.43 -5.63 -12.76
N GLN A 355 -6.47 -5.25 -11.93
CA GLN A 355 -5.36 -4.38 -12.34
C GLN A 355 -4.49 -4.99 -13.44
N LYS A 356 -4.35 -6.33 -13.45
CA LYS A 356 -3.52 -7.03 -14.44
C LYS A 356 -4.04 -6.83 -15.87
N HIS A 357 -5.35 -6.58 -16.00
CA HIS A 357 -6.05 -6.49 -17.28
C HIS A 357 -6.42 -5.05 -17.67
N VAL A 358 -6.96 -4.25 -16.74
CA VAL A 358 -7.49 -2.89 -17.02
C VAL A 358 -6.55 -1.74 -16.65
N LYS A 359 -5.31 -2.06 -16.25
CA LYS A 359 -4.18 -1.15 -15.97
C LYS A 359 -4.48 0.35 -16.01
N SER A 360 -4.68 1.00 -14.87
CA SER A 360 -4.84 2.46 -14.78
C SER A 360 -5.01 2.82 -13.30
N THR A 361 -6.14 3.43 -12.94
CA THR A 361 -6.64 3.66 -11.58
C THR A 361 -6.69 2.37 -10.77
N ALA A 362 -7.06 1.24 -11.38
CA ALA A 362 -7.05 -0.07 -10.70
C ALA A 362 -5.65 -0.46 -10.21
N THR A 363 -4.59 -0.12 -10.97
CA THR A 363 -3.20 -0.37 -10.57
C THR A 363 -2.78 0.53 -9.41
N ALA A 364 -3.19 1.80 -9.44
CA ALA A 364 -2.96 2.74 -8.34
C ALA A 364 -3.60 2.28 -7.03
N ILE A 365 -4.88 1.90 -7.08
CA ILE A 365 -5.64 1.45 -5.90
C ILE A 365 -5.08 0.13 -5.37
N TYR A 366 -4.73 -0.80 -6.26
CA TYR A 366 -4.05 -2.02 -5.86
C TYR A 366 -2.69 -1.76 -5.19
N GLY A 367 -1.89 -0.85 -5.75
CA GLY A 367 -0.60 -0.45 -5.18
C GLY A 367 -0.73 0.14 -3.78
N ILE A 368 -1.72 1.02 -3.57
CA ILE A 368 -2.02 1.59 -2.26
C ILE A 368 -2.41 0.49 -1.27
N ILE A 369 -3.42 -0.34 -1.58
CA ILE A 369 -3.94 -1.33 -0.63
C ILE A 369 -2.88 -2.38 -0.30
N LEU A 370 -2.14 -2.88 -1.31
CA LEU A 370 -1.06 -3.84 -1.06
C LEU A 370 0.05 -3.22 -0.21
N GLY A 371 0.46 -1.98 -0.51
CA GLY A 371 1.47 -1.27 0.27
C GLY A 371 1.06 -1.09 1.73
N GLN A 372 -0.16 -0.64 1.99
CA GLN A 372 -0.66 -0.48 3.36
C GLN A 372 -0.80 -1.81 4.10
N THR A 373 -1.22 -2.87 3.40
CA THR A 373 -1.35 -4.20 4.02
C THR A 373 0.00 -4.75 4.46
N LEU A 374 1.08 -4.46 3.71
CA LEU A 374 2.43 -4.83 4.12
C LEU A 374 2.89 -4.09 5.38
N ILE A 375 2.44 -2.85 5.58
CA ILE A 375 2.73 -2.06 6.80
C ILE A 375 1.92 -2.56 7.98
N TRP A 376 0.66 -2.97 7.76
CA TRP A 376 -0.20 -3.57 8.78
C TRP A 376 0.40 -4.81 9.44
N ILE A 377 1.37 -5.49 8.83
CA ILE A 377 2.10 -6.59 9.46
C ILE A 377 2.71 -6.13 10.80
N GLU A 378 3.26 -4.91 10.85
CA GLU A 378 3.83 -4.32 12.06
C GLU A 378 2.82 -3.47 12.85
N THR A 379 1.97 -2.71 12.16
CA THR A 379 1.15 -1.67 12.83
C THR A 379 -0.28 -2.10 13.18
N GLY A 380 -0.77 -3.16 12.54
CA GLY A 380 -2.15 -3.62 12.71
C GLY A 380 -3.18 -2.76 11.97
N PRO A 381 -4.41 -3.28 11.78
CA PRO A 381 -5.50 -2.59 11.10
C PRO A 381 -6.23 -1.55 11.98
N THR A 382 -5.48 -0.68 12.65
CA THR A 382 -6.00 0.33 13.59
C THR A 382 -6.26 1.70 12.94
N ASP A 383 -5.78 1.91 11.72
CA ASP A 383 -5.79 3.23 11.09
C ASP A 383 -7.00 3.39 10.15
N ILE A 384 -7.87 4.35 10.45
CA ILE A 384 -9.08 4.66 9.65
C ILE A 384 -8.75 4.92 8.17
N ILE A 385 -7.60 5.55 7.91
CA ILE A 385 -7.15 5.89 6.56
C ILE A 385 -7.02 4.63 5.70
N VAL A 386 -6.52 3.53 6.27
CA VAL A 386 -6.31 2.31 5.51
C VAL A 386 -7.64 1.60 5.27
N TRP A 387 -8.56 1.60 6.24
CA TRP A 387 -9.93 1.14 6.03
C TRP A 387 -10.66 1.91 4.92
N PHE A 388 -10.47 3.23 4.86
CA PHE A 388 -10.98 4.05 3.75
C PHE A 388 -10.42 3.58 2.39
N PHE A 389 -9.13 3.26 2.29
CA PHE A 389 -8.57 2.69 1.06
C PHE A 389 -9.15 1.32 0.72
N TYR A 390 -9.41 0.47 1.71
CA TYR A 390 -10.09 -0.82 1.49
C TYR A 390 -11.50 -0.63 0.94
N ILE A 391 -12.27 0.36 1.45
CA ILE A 391 -13.59 0.72 0.92
C ILE A 391 -13.47 1.18 -0.54
N LEU A 392 -12.52 2.04 -0.87
CA LEU A 392 -12.25 2.43 -2.27
C LEU A 392 -11.87 1.22 -3.14
N GLY A 393 -11.13 0.26 -2.60
CA GLY A 393 -10.82 -1.01 -3.25
C GLY A 393 -12.07 -1.82 -3.58
N ILE A 394 -12.99 -1.95 -2.61
CA ILE A 394 -14.27 -2.65 -2.80
C ILE A 394 -15.12 -1.95 -3.87
N ILE A 395 -15.25 -0.63 -3.81
CA ILE A 395 -15.97 0.17 -4.83
C ILE A 395 -15.36 -0.08 -6.22
N THR A 396 -14.04 -0.11 -6.32
CA THR A 396 -13.31 -0.38 -7.56
C THR A 396 -13.60 -1.78 -8.09
N ILE A 397 -13.61 -2.80 -7.21
CA ILE A 397 -13.97 -4.17 -7.59
C ILE A 397 -15.39 -4.21 -8.16
N ILE A 398 -16.37 -3.62 -7.47
CA ILE A 398 -17.78 -3.61 -7.88
C ILE A 398 -17.93 -2.88 -9.23
N TYR A 399 -17.32 -1.71 -9.37
CA TYR A 399 -17.37 -0.90 -10.59
C TYR A 399 -16.86 -1.68 -11.81
N TYR A 400 -15.67 -2.27 -11.72
CA TYR A 400 -15.09 -3.00 -12.84
C TYR A 400 -15.84 -4.31 -13.14
N ILE A 401 -16.30 -5.03 -12.13
CA ILE A 401 -17.13 -6.22 -12.34
C ILE A 401 -18.43 -5.85 -13.06
N TYR A 402 -19.05 -4.72 -12.75
CA TYR A 402 -20.28 -4.28 -13.42
C TYR A 402 -20.01 -3.84 -14.87
N LYS A 403 -18.97 -3.03 -15.08
CA LYS A 403 -18.67 -2.40 -16.37
C LYS A 403 -17.87 -3.28 -17.34
N ILE A 404 -17.48 -4.49 -16.94
CA ILE A 404 -16.56 -5.34 -17.70
C ILE A 404 -17.05 -5.67 -19.12
N ASP A 405 -18.34 -5.94 -19.27
CA ASP A 405 -18.93 -6.33 -20.57
C ASP A 405 -18.91 -5.13 -21.53
N TYR A 406 -19.14 -3.92 -21.01
CA TYR A 406 -19.03 -2.68 -21.76
C TYR A 406 -17.59 -2.38 -22.20
N ILE A 407 -16.61 -2.52 -21.28
CA ILE A 407 -15.19 -2.26 -21.57
C ILE A 407 -14.69 -3.22 -22.66
N TYR A 408 -15.03 -4.50 -22.58
CA TYR A 408 -14.64 -5.50 -23.57
C TYR A 408 -15.21 -5.21 -24.96
N ASN A 409 -16.47 -4.78 -25.04
CA ASN A 409 -17.09 -4.41 -26.32
C ASN A 409 -16.41 -3.18 -26.95
N LEU A 410 -16.03 -2.20 -26.13
CA LEU A 410 -15.32 -1.00 -26.58
C LEU A 410 -13.91 -1.32 -27.14
N GLU A 411 -13.16 -2.21 -26.47
CA GLU A 411 -11.82 -2.61 -26.91
C GLU A 411 -11.87 -3.38 -28.24
N ASN A 412 -12.87 -4.26 -28.41
CA ASN A 412 -13.09 -4.96 -29.68
C ASN A 412 -13.47 -4.01 -30.82
N TYR A 413 -14.31 -3.01 -30.55
CA TYR A 413 -14.68 -2.00 -31.54
C TYR A 413 -13.47 -1.20 -32.01
N HIS A 414 -12.63 -0.74 -31.07
CA HIS A 414 -11.39 -0.04 -31.41
C HIS A 414 -10.39 -0.90 -32.19
N ASN A 415 -10.24 -2.18 -31.85
CA ASN A 415 -9.36 -3.09 -32.58
C ASN A 415 -9.87 -3.37 -34.00
N SER A 416 -11.20 -3.50 -34.18
CA SER A 416 -11.82 -3.67 -35.50
C SER A 416 -11.56 -2.47 -36.41
N TYR A 417 -11.79 -1.25 -35.92
CA TYR A 417 -11.51 -0.01 -36.66
C TYR A 417 -10.03 0.11 -37.06
N LYS A 418 -9.11 -0.23 -36.15
CA LYS A 418 -7.67 -0.12 -36.40
C LYS A 418 -7.17 -1.12 -37.45
N CYS A 419 -7.77 -2.31 -37.52
CA CYS A 419 -7.52 -3.27 -38.60
C CYS A 419 -8.07 -2.76 -39.94
N HIS A 420 -9.26 -2.15 -39.94
CA HIS A 420 -9.87 -1.61 -41.15
C HIS A 420 -9.07 -0.43 -41.73
N GLU A 421 -8.54 0.45 -40.88
CA GLU A 421 -7.70 1.58 -41.29
C GLU A 421 -6.33 1.14 -41.83
N ASN A 422 -5.76 0.06 -41.28
CA ASN A 422 -4.50 -0.52 -41.78
C ASN A 422 -4.68 -1.26 -43.11
N ASN A 423 -5.87 -1.82 -43.37
CA ASN A 423 -6.20 -2.46 -44.64
C ASN A 423 -6.51 -1.43 -45.74
N LEU A 424 -6.96 -0.22 -45.38
CA LEU A 424 -7.16 0.90 -46.34
C LEU A 424 -5.85 1.63 -46.69
N LYS A 425 -4.77 1.41 -45.92
CA LYS A 425 -3.44 2.00 -46.14
C LYS A 425 -2.44 1.05 -46.83
N LYS A 426 -2.87 -0.18 -47.14
CA LYS A 426 -2.17 -1.13 -48.01
C LYS A 426 -2.87 -1.12 -49.36
#